data_AF-A0A972BZV2-F1
#
_entry.id   AF-A0A972BZV2-F1
#
_cell.length_a   1.000
_cell.length_b   1.000
_cell.length_c   1.000
_cell.angle_alpha   90.00
_cell.angle_beta   90.00
_cell.angle_gamma   90.00
#
_symmetry.space_group_name_H-M   'P 1'
#
loop_
_entity.id
_entity.type
_entity.pdbx_description
1 polymer ?
#
loop_
_entity_poly.entity_id
_entity_poly.type
_entity_poly.pdbx_seq_one_letter_code
_entity_poly.pdbx_strand_id
1 'polypeptide(L)'
;MERWFKLGAVVMAIAVLVIAGLFWQRGLERSRENYATKFSLSHELVAARKPIGQPVAERLVIIVLEQIAKETLPEMPFLNALQSEGAYRPLISPPPHESKPTLAVLSSGAWPEINGVISDRFDRQIPADNLFRRIAEAGLSTALVGHRWWQQLNGPYFRSESLFYDGEKSGSLTDQQAFAAASELLQHSSADVFLIHFPGSDRPAGLDRLVENLAQALTWEADILLVITKDSLFAFGQRILPGVYGPAEFTDVAPTVAALLGIAAPTEAHGRILWDLLDLPANQRALLATSHSQYLAEFISAYVEIGGYQKIVRNLLSEAALLIDEAERFARAAMYEAAFRKAVAAESILIDTMHKVRQDLIWRGYWLRLPVVLLLSAGPVAGLRLLDGRRKILLAVGAVVQTGFFWLFYRLGAAKSTSLFLAVGIPAYLALGLVLAAVWGLRRLAEKTQLFSPLVPGYWSNLLDYSAALVGVFAGLLLTALLAFLATGSKLIWYYPQPALLALGKLMVSQALYLLPAVITPLIIAYWDNIPKETSSVD
;
A
#
# COMPACT_ATOMS: atom_id res chain seq x y z
N MET A 1 -12.29 9.12 -51.74
CA MET A 1 -12.32 7.94 -50.83
C MET A 1 -11.14 7.91 -49.86
N GLU A 2 -9.89 8.08 -50.30
CA GLU A 2 -8.68 8.02 -49.43
C GLU A 2 -8.74 8.93 -48.18
N ARG A 3 -9.34 10.13 -48.30
CA ARG A 3 -9.50 11.08 -47.18
C ARG A 3 -10.41 10.56 -46.07
N TRP A 4 -11.56 10.01 -46.46
CA TRP A 4 -12.50 9.38 -45.53
C TRP A 4 -11.90 8.14 -44.88
N PHE A 5 -11.06 7.40 -45.61
CA PHE A 5 -10.31 6.28 -45.07
C PHE A 5 -9.31 6.71 -43.99
N LYS A 6 -8.48 7.73 -44.24
CA LYS A 6 -7.51 8.26 -43.26
C LYS A 6 -8.20 8.81 -42.01
N LEU A 7 -9.28 9.58 -42.19
CA LEU A 7 -10.07 10.08 -41.06
C LEU A 7 -10.70 8.94 -40.26
N GLY A 8 -11.31 7.97 -40.95
CA GLY A 8 -11.88 6.77 -40.33
C GLY A 8 -10.82 5.98 -39.56
N ALA A 9 -9.61 5.85 -40.08
CA ALA A 9 -8.49 5.18 -39.42
C ALA A 9 -8.06 5.91 -38.14
N VAL A 10 -7.96 7.25 -38.15
CA VAL A 10 -7.66 8.05 -36.96
C VAL A 10 -8.75 7.89 -35.90
N VAL A 11 -10.02 8.08 -36.28
CA VAL A 11 -11.17 7.92 -35.36
C VAL A 11 -11.21 6.51 -34.77
N MET A 12 -10.95 5.49 -35.57
CA MET A 12 -10.90 4.10 -35.12
C MET A 12 -9.73 3.86 -34.14
N ALA A 13 -8.53 4.38 -34.42
CA ALA A 13 -7.40 4.27 -33.51
C ALA A 13 -7.70 4.92 -32.15
N ILE A 14 -8.38 6.06 -32.16
CA ILE A 14 -8.82 6.77 -30.95
C ILE A 14 -9.83 5.94 -30.18
N ALA A 15 -10.86 5.42 -30.86
CA ALA A 15 -11.86 4.56 -30.24
C ALA A 15 -11.21 3.34 -29.58
N VAL A 16 -10.22 2.72 -30.25
CA VAL A 16 -9.44 1.61 -29.71
C VAL A 16 -8.67 2.03 -28.45
N LEU A 17 -7.99 3.19 -28.45
CA LEU A 17 -7.29 3.69 -27.26
C LEU A 17 -8.26 3.98 -26.11
N VAL A 18 -9.44 4.53 -26.40
CA VAL A 18 -10.47 4.78 -25.39
C VAL A 18 -10.96 3.48 -24.77
N ILE A 19 -11.32 2.52 -25.60
CA ILE A 19 -11.80 1.20 -25.18
C ILE A 19 -10.71 0.48 -24.37
N ALA A 20 -9.44 0.54 -24.82
CA ALA A 20 -8.31 -0.05 -24.12
C ALA A 20 -8.08 0.60 -22.74
N GLY A 21 -8.15 1.93 -22.65
CA GLY A 21 -8.02 2.65 -21.38
C GLY A 21 -9.14 2.30 -20.40
N LEU A 22 -10.40 2.29 -20.86
CA LEU A 22 -11.55 1.90 -20.04
C LEU A 22 -11.49 0.44 -19.61
N PHE A 23 -11.07 -0.46 -20.52
CA PHE A 23 -10.88 -1.87 -20.21
C PHE A 23 -9.80 -2.05 -19.14
N TRP A 24 -8.69 -1.33 -19.25
CA TRP A 24 -7.62 -1.36 -18.25
C TRP A 24 -8.09 -0.84 -16.89
N GLN A 25 -8.75 0.32 -16.83
CA GLN A 25 -9.28 0.87 -15.59
C GLN A 25 -10.23 -0.10 -14.87
N ARG A 26 -11.20 -0.68 -15.60
CA ARG A 26 -12.13 -1.68 -15.06
C ARG A 26 -11.41 -2.97 -14.66
N GLY A 27 -10.39 -3.36 -15.41
CA GLY A 27 -9.54 -4.51 -15.09
C GLY A 27 -8.83 -4.35 -13.76
N LEU A 28 -8.26 -3.17 -13.51
CA LEU A 28 -7.61 -2.83 -12.24
C LEU A 28 -8.61 -2.81 -11.08
N GLU A 29 -9.76 -2.14 -11.23
CA GLU A 29 -10.81 -2.10 -10.21
C GLU A 29 -11.30 -3.51 -9.85
N ARG A 30 -11.67 -4.32 -10.86
CA ARG A 30 -12.09 -5.71 -10.64
C ARG A 30 -11.00 -6.55 -10.01
N SER A 31 -9.74 -6.35 -10.40
CA SER A 31 -8.62 -7.10 -9.80
C SER A 31 -8.36 -6.70 -8.35
N ARG A 32 -8.67 -5.45 -7.97
CA ARG A 32 -8.59 -4.97 -6.58
C ARG A 32 -9.69 -5.61 -5.74
N GLU A 33 -10.91 -5.63 -6.25
CA GLU A 33 -12.08 -6.21 -5.57
C GLU A 33 -11.99 -7.74 -5.45
N ASN A 34 -11.47 -8.41 -6.49
CA ASN A 34 -11.32 -9.86 -6.53
C ASN A 34 -9.89 -10.32 -6.19
N TYR A 35 -9.10 -9.48 -5.52
CA TYR A 35 -7.74 -9.86 -5.17
C TYR A 35 -7.76 -11.07 -4.24
N ALA A 36 -6.96 -12.07 -4.58
CA ALA A 36 -6.77 -13.27 -3.80
C ALA A 36 -5.27 -13.55 -3.76
N THR A 37 -4.72 -13.63 -2.55
CA THR A 37 -3.34 -14.05 -2.32
C THR A 37 -3.16 -15.48 -2.82
N LYS A 38 -1.97 -15.77 -3.37
CA LYS A 38 -1.54 -17.14 -3.69
C LYS A 38 -0.68 -17.74 -2.59
N PHE A 39 -0.29 -16.95 -1.60
CA PHE A 39 0.68 -17.30 -0.55
C PHE A 39 0.02 -17.62 0.79
N SER A 40 -1.32 -17.54 0.87
CA SER A 40 -2.04 -18.13 1.99
C SER A 40 -1.84 -19.64 1.91
N LEU A 41 -1.23 -20.18 2.95
CA LEU A 41 -1.15 -21.62 3.12
C LEU A 41 -2.54 -22.08 3.56
N SER A 42 -3.04 -23.16 2.97
CA SER A 42 -4.36 -23.68 3.33
C SER A 42 -4.43 -23.88 4.84
N HIS A 43 -5.55 -23.50 5.46
CA HIS A 43 -5.79 -23.66 6.90
C HIS A 43 -5.52 -25.09 7.42
N GLU A 44 -5.57 -26.10 6.55
CA GLU A 44 -5.28 -27.51 6.83
C GLU A 44 -3.78 -27.83 6.98
N LEU A 45 -2.90 -27.10 6.29
CA LEU A 45 -1.43 -27.21 6.48
C LEU A 45 -1.00 -26.56 7.80
N VAL A 46 -1.81 -25.63 8.28
CA VAL A 46 -1.64 -24.92 9.54
C VAL A 46 -2.18 -25.78 10.69
N ALA A 47 -1.49 -26.89 11.00
CA ALA A 47 -1.84 -27.72 12.15
C ALA A 47 -1.80 -26.88 13.44
N ALA A 48 -2.67 -27.21 14.41
CA ALA A 48 -2.65 -26.60 15.74
C ALA A 48 -1.27 -26.84 16.37
N ARG A 49 -0.50 -25.76 16.54
CA ARG A 49 0.85 -25.82 17.09
C ARG A 49 0.76 -25.71 18.61
N LYS A 50 1.48 -26.57 19.31
CA LYS A 50 1.54 -26.49 20.78
C LYS A 50 2.18 -25.16 21.19
N PRO A 51 1.79 -24.60 22.35
CA PRO A 51 2.54 -23.51 22.98
C PRO A 51 4.04 -23.86 23.01
N ILE A 52 4.87 -22.88 22.66
CA ILE A 52 6.31 -23.08 22.53
C ILE A 52 6.98 -23.04 23.90
N GLY A 53 6.55 -22.10 24.74
CA GLY A 53 7.11 -21.89 26.08
C GLY A 53 6.07 -21.34 27.04
N GLN A 54 6.54 -20.94 28.22
CA GLN A 54 5.70 -20.22 29.17
C GLN A 54 5.40 -18.81 28.64
N PRO A 55 4.19 -18.27 28.84
CA PRO A 55 3.92 -16.86 28.61
C PRO A 55 4.90 -15.97 29.39
N VAL A 56 5.34 -14.88 28.78
CA VAL A 56 6.22 -13.87 29.39
C VAL A 56 5.42 -12.86 30.21
N ALA A 57 4.22 -12.54 29.73
CA ALA A 57 3.25 -11.71 30.43
C ALA A 57 2.13 -12.59 30.98
N GLU A 58 1.62 -12.26 32.17
CA GLU A 58 0.37 -12.84 32.67
C GLU A 58 -0.81 -12.28 31.88
N ARG A 59 -0.74 -10.99 31.56
CA ARG A 59 -1.74 -10.30 30.76
C ARG A 59 -1.09 -9.30 29.81
N LEU A 60 -1.54 -9.31 28.56
CA LEU A 60 -1.06 -8.43 27.51
C LEU A 60 -2.16 -7.46 27.07
N VAL A 61 -1.89 -6.16 27.16
CA VAL A 61 -2.81 -5.10 26.72
C VAL A 61 -2.24 -4.43 25.48
N ILE A 62 -2.98 -4.50 24.38
CA ILE A 62 -2.61 -3.92 23.09
C ILE A 62 -3.58 -2.78 22.79
N ILE A 63 -3.05 -1.56 22.70
CA ILE A 63 -3.80 -0.36 22.34
C ILE A 63 -3.41 0.05 20.92
N VAL A 64 -4.37 0.12 20.00
CA VAL A 64 -4.17 0.56 18.61
C VAL A 64 -4.78 1.95 18.43
N LEU A 65 -3.95 2.94 18.12
CA LEU A 65 -4.29 4.34 17.87
C LEU A 65 -4.18 4.63 16.36
N GLU A 66 -5.28 4.43 15.64
CA GLU A 66 -5.22 4.31 14.17
C GLU A 66 -4.81 5.61 13.45
N GLN A 67 -5.30 6.77 13.90
CA GLN A 67 -5.06 8.06 13.23
C GLN A 67 -3.93 8.88 13.84
N ILE A 68 -3.22 8.35 14.83
CA ILE A 68 -2.09 9.04 15.47
C ILE A 68 -0.83 8.80 14.65
N ALA A 69 -0.24 9.89 14.15
CA ALA A 69 1.02 9.89 13.41
C ALA A 69 2.14 10.50 14.26
N LYS A 70 3.40 10.24 13.90
CA LYS A 70 4.57 10.74 14.62
C LYS A 70 4.56 12.26 14.80
N GLU A 71 4.02 13.01 13.83
CA GLU A 71 3.92 14.47 13.90
C GLU A 71 2.98 14.96 15.00
N THR A 72 2.04 14.12 15.45
CA THR A 72 1.08 14.44 16.53
C THR A 72 1.57 14.04 17.93
N LEU A 73 2.65 13.25 18.03
CA LEU A 73 3.20 12.81 19.32
C LEU A 73 3.60 13.96 20.26
N PRO A 74 4.14 15.12 19.81
CA PRO A 74 4.43 16.24 20.70
C PRO A 74 3.23 16.77 21.50
N GLU A 75 1.99 16.51 21.04
CA GLU A 75 0.75 16.89 21.71
C GLU A 75 0.25 15.83 22.73
N MET A 76 0.97 14.71 22.86
CA MET A 76 0.61 13.54 23.67
C MET A 76 1.63 13.33 24.81
N PRO A 77 1.56 14.12 25.90
CA PRO A 77 2.55 14.09 26.99
C PRO A 77 2.74 12.72 27.63
N PHE A 78 1.70 11.92 27.81
CA PHE A 78 1.82 10.58 28.38
C PHE A 78 2.59 9.63 27.45
N LEU A 79 2.26 9.58 26.15
CA LEU A 79 3.06 8.78 25.20
C LEU A 79 4.52 9.27 25.10
N ASN A 80 4.76 10.58 25.19
CA ASN A 80 6.13 11.10 25.25
C ASN A 80 6.87 10.68 26.53
N ALA A 81 6.18 10.61 27.67
CA ALA A 81 6.76 10.08 28.91
C ALA A 81 7.07 8.58 28.78
N LEU A 82 6.17 7.80 28.16
CA LEU A 82 6.43 6.38 27.86
C LEU A 82 7.66 6.17 26.97
N GLN A 83 7.99 7.12 26.09
CA GLN A 83 9.23 7.03 25.30
C GLN A 83 10.50 7.08 26.17
N SER A 84 10.47 7.80 27.30
CA SER A 84 11.61 7.88 28.22
C SER A 84 11.65 6.76 29.25
N GLU A 85 10.50 6.20 29.62
CA GLU A 85 10.39 5.20 30.70
C GLU A 85 10.25 3.76 30.16
N GLY A 86 9.78 3.60 28.93
CA GLY A 86 9.59 2.32 28.26
C GLY A 86 10.40 2.20 26.97
N ALA A 87 9.98 1.29 26.10
CA ALA A 87 10.55 1.12 24.77
C ALA A 87 9.77 1.96 23.75
N TYR A 88 10.48 2.71 22.92
CA TYR A 88 9.92 3.40 21.75
C TYR A 88 10.60 2.93 20.48
N ARG A 89 9.79 2.66 19.46
CA ARG A 89 10.27 2.26 18.14
C ARG A 89 9.43 2.85 17.01
N PRO A 90 10.04 3.52 16.01
CA PRO A 90 9.34 3.86 14.77
C PRO A 90 8.94 2.59 14.00
N LEU A 91 7.71 2.54 13.52
CA LEU A 91 7.19 1.47 12.67
C LEU A 91 7.04 1.93 11.22
N ILE A 92 7.40 1.05 10.29
CA ILE A 92 7.22 1.22 8.85
C ILE A 92 6.10 0.30 8.40
N SER A 93 4.98 0.91 7.98
CA SER A 93 3.85 0.17 7.42
C SER A 93 4.04 0.00 5.90
N PRO A 94 3.93 -1.22 5.35
CA PRO A 94 3.91 -1.40 3.91
C PRO A 94 2.62 -0.81 3.34
N PRO A 95 2.63 -0.25 2.13
CA PRO A 95 1.40 0.16 1.49
C PRO A 95 0.49 -1.06 1.18
N PRO A 96 -0.85 -0.91 1.18
CA PRO A 96 -1.61 0.33 1.33
C PRO A 96 -1.80 0.77 2.79
N HIS A 97 -1.78 2.09 3.02
CA HIS A 97 -2.00 2.70 4.34
C HIS A 97 -3.49 2.91 4.67
N GLU A 98 -4.35 2.09 4.08
CA GLU A 98 -5.77 2.00 4.45
C GLU A 98 -5.89 1.23 5.79
N SER A 99 -7.02 1.40 6.47
CA SER A 99 -7.24 0.89 7.82
C SER A 99 -7.20 -0.64 7.88
N LYS A 100 -8.07 -1.33 7.13
CA LYS A 100 -8.15 -2.81 7.13
C LYS A 100 -6.84 -3.47 6.71
N PRO A 101 -6.13 -3.02 5.65
CA PRO A 101 -4.81 -3.55 5.33
C PRO A 101 -3.81 -3.42 6.48
N THR A 102 -3.79 -2.28 7.17
CA THR A 102 -2.90 -2.07 8.32
C THR A 102 -3.25 -3.01 9.47
N LEU A 103 -4.55 -3.13 9.82
CA LEU A 103 -5.01 -4.05 10.86
C LEU A 103 -4.73 -5.52 10.52
N ALA A 104 -4.87 -5.90 9.25
CA ALA A 104 -4.54 -7.24 8.77
C ALA A 104 -3.04 -7.53 8.88
N VAL A 105 -2.16 -6.56 8.60
CA VAL A 105 -0.71 -6.73 8.81
C VAL A 105 -0.40 -6.88 10.30
N LEU A 106 -1.02 -6.06 11.16
CA LEU A 106 -0.82 -6.15 12.62
C LEU A 106 -1.22 -7.52 13.18
N SER A 107 -2.30 -8.12 12.67
CA SER A 107 -2.78 -9.41 13.17
C SER A 107 -2.09 -10.62 12.53
N SER A 108 -1.76 -10.56 11.24
CA SER A 108 -1.13 -11.68 10.52
C SER A 108 0.39 -11.67 10.59
N GLY A 109 1.03 -10.52 10.84
CA GLY A 109 2.48 -10.37 10.67
C GLY A 109 2.93 -10.50 9.22
N ALA A 110 2.00 -10.44 8.27
CA ALA A 110 2.23 -10.70 6.85
C ALA A 110 1.81 -9.48 6.01
N TRP A 111 2.51 -9.25 4.90
CA TRP A 111 2.23 -8.10 4.01
C TRP A 111 0.89 -8.28 3.28
N PRO A 112 0.29 -7.20 2.75
CA PRO A 112 -0.96 -7.27 1.98
C PRO A 112 -0.93 -8.29 0.84
N GLU A 113 0.24 -8.51 0.23
CA GLU A 113 0.42 -9.51 -0.83
C GLU A 113 0.32 -10.96 -0.34
N ILE A 114 0.60 -11.20 0.93
CA ILE A 114 0.53 -12.51 1.58
C ILE A 114 -0.81 -12.67 2.28
N ASN A 115 -1.25 -11.68 3.07
CA ASN A 115 -2.48 -11.76 3.85
C ASN A 115 -3.77 -11.56 3.02
N GLY A 116 -3.68 -11.02 1.80
CA GLY A 116 -4.84 -10.87 0.92
C GLY A 116 -5.63 -9.56 1.05
N VAL A 117 -5.32 -8.72 2.03
CA VAL A 117 -6.09 -7.51 2.36
C VAL A 117 -5.40 -6.27 1.80
N ILE A 118 -5.88 -5.82 0.64
CA ILE A 118 -5.31 -4.66 -0.08
C ILE A 118 -6.21 -3.42 -0.07
N SER A 119 -7.38 -3.48 0.58
CA SER A 119 -8.26 -2.31 0.72
C SER A 119 -9.29 -2.43 1.84
N ASP A 120 -9.87 -1.29 2.25
CA ASP A 120 -10.97 -1.21 3.22
C ASP A 120 -12.28 -1.83 2.73
N ARG A 121 -12.40 -2.09 1.42
CA ARG A 121 -13.54 -2.81 0.84
C ARG A 121 -13.50 -4.31 1.10
N PHE A 122 -12.42 -4.84 1.68
CA PHE A 122 -12.31 -6.26 2.00
C PHE A 122 -13.34 -6.63 3.09
N ASP A 123 -14.24 -7.56 2.77
CA ASP A 123 -15.44 -7.89 3.55
C ASP A 123 -15.43 -9.35 4.07
N ARG A 124 -14.31 -10.05 3.92
CA ARG A 124 -14.12 -11.46 4.32
C ARG A 124 -13.15 -11.57 5.50
N GLN A 125 -12.98 -12.80 6.01
CA GLN A 125 -11.87 -13.15 6.90
C GLN A 125 -10.57 -13.16 6.11
N ILE A 126 -9.46 -12.77 6.76
CA ILE A 126 -8.15 -12.85 6.13
C ILE A 126 -7.81 -14.33 5.86
N PRO A 127 -7.39 -14.68 4.63
CA PRO A 127 -7.05 -16.05 4.28
C PRO A 127 -5.73 -16.52 4.92
N ALA A 128 -4.83 -15.62 5.31
CA ALA A 128 -3.63 -15.98 6.06
C ALA A 128 -3.97 -16.30 7.52
N ASP A 129 -3.09 -17.04 8.18
CA ASP A 129 -3.15 -17.23 9.62
C ASP A 129 -3.03 -15.90 10.38
N ASN A 130 -3.52 -15.87 11.61
CA ASN A 130 -3.50 -14.66 12.43
C ASN A 130 -3.29 -14.93 13.91
N LEU A 131 -2.82 -13.88 14.60
CA LEU A 131 -2.45 -13.92 15.99
C LEU A 131 -3.60 -14.37 16.89
N PHE A 132 -4.83 -13.91 16.67
CA PHE A 132 -5.96 -14.23 17.54
C PHE A 132 -6.39 -15.69 17.43
N ARG A 133 -6.28 -16.27 16.23
CA ARG A 133 -6.42 -17.71 16.04
C ARG A 133 -5.36 -18.46 16.85
N ARG A 134 -4.10 -18.02 16.81
CA ARG A 134 -3.01 -18.66 17.58
C ARG A 134 -3.17 -18.55 19.08
N ILE A 135 -3.66 -17.42 19.57
CA ILE A 135 -4.01 -17.23 20.98
C ILE A 135 -5.09 -18.25 21.38
N ALA A 136 -6.17 -18.36 20.62
CA ALA A 136 -7.24 -19.32 20.88
C ALA A 136 -6.78 -20.78 20.81
N GLU A 137 -5.97 -21.15 19.80
CA GLU A 137 -5.40 -22.50 19.65
C GLU A 137 -4.44 -22.87 20.80
N ALA A 138 -3.79 -21.89 21.42
CA ALA A 138 -2.97 -22.07 22.61
C ALA A 138 -3.79 -22.19 23.91
N GLY A 139 -5.12 -22.09 23.85
CA GLY A 139 -6.00 -22.10 25.02
C GLY A 139 -6.02 -20.78 25.79
N LEU A 140 -5.45 -19.72 25.23
CA LEU A 140 -5.51 -18.37 25.75
C LEU A 140 -6.75 -17.67 25.19
N SER A 141 -7.16 -16.58 25.83
CA SER A 141 -8.39 -15.87 25.51
C SER A 141 -8.15 -14.39 25.22
N THR A 142 -8.85 -13.86 24.21
CA THR A 142 -8.77 -12.44 23.81
C THR A 142 -10.09 -11.74 24.04
N ALA A 143 -10.08 -10.65 24.80
CA ALA A 143 -11.18 -9.71 24.89
C ALA A 143 -10.87 -8.43 24.09
N LEU A 144 -11.86 -7.86 23.43
CA LEU A 144 -11.66 -6.75 22.50
C LEU A 144 -12.66 -5.62 22.73
N VAL A 145 -12.18 -4.37 22.61
CA VAL A 145 -13.01 -3.18 22.40
C VAL A 145 -12.52 -2.48 21.13
N GLY A 146 -13.32 -2.46 20.07
CA GLY A 146 -12.82 -2.03 18.76
C GLY A 146 -13.82 -2.09 17.63
N HIS A 147 -13.41 -1.66 16.45
CA HIS A 147 -14.26 -1.73 15.25
C HIS A 147 -14.58 -3.19 14.92
N ARG A 148 -15.80 -3.47 14.44
CA ARG A 148 -16.22 -4.82 13.96
C ARG A 148 -15.31 -5.41 12.88
N TRP A 149 -14.44 -4.60 12.26
CA TRP A 149 -13.47 -5.07 11.28
C TRP A 149 -12.46 -6.05 11.90
N TRP A 150 -12.14 -5.94 13.19
CA TRP A 150 -11.29 -6.92 13.85
C TRP A 150 -11.90 -8.31 13.83
N GLN A 151 -13.19 -8.45 14.17
CA GLN A 151 -13.90 -9.72 14.08
C GLN A 151 -14.02 -10.20 12.64
N GLN A 152 -14.39 -9.29 11.73
CA GLN A 152 -14.57 -9.60 10.31
C GLN A 152 -13.28 -10.15 9.69
N LEU A 153 -12.14 -9.51 9.98
CA LEU A 153 -10.82 -9.90 9.45
C LEU A 153 -10.28 -11.15 10.12
N ASN A 154 -10.39 -11.26 11.45
CA ASN A 154 -9.65 -12.30 12.18
C ASN A 154 -10.48 -13.53 12.52
N GLY A 155 -11.80 -13.47 12.41
CA GLY A 155 -12.71 -14.56 12.73
C GLY A 155 -13.28 -14.48 14.15
N PRO A 156 -13.90 -15.57 14.65
CA PRO A 156 -14.69 -15.57 15.89
C PRO A 156 -13.85 -15.83 17.16
N TYR A 157 -12.55 -15.54 17.15
CA TYR A 157 -11.62 -15.90 18.24
C TYR A 157 -11.65 -14.96 19.45
N PHE A 158 -12.66 -14.11 19.54
CA PHE A 158 -12.84 -13.13 20.61
C PHE A 158 -13.88 -13.61 21.60
N ARG A 159 -13.69 -13.31 22.89
CA ARG A 159 -14.62 -13.66 23.96
C ARG A 159 -15.97 -12.95 23.77
N SER A 160 -17.03 -13.52 24.33
CA SER A 160 -18.41 -13.00 24.22
C SER A 160 -18.60 -11.61 24.82
N GLU A 161 -17.80 -11.25 25.83
CA GLU A 161 -17.81 -9.92 26.45
C GLU A 161 -17.10 -8.84 25.60
N SER A 162 -16.52 -9.21 24.46
CA SER A 162 -15.90 -8.24 23.54
C SER A 162 -16.95 -7.29 22.97
N LEU A 163 -16.64 -6.00 22.93
CA LEU A 163 -17.48 -4.95 22.39
C LEU A 163 -17.01 -4.55 21.00
N PHE A 164 -17.89 -4.74 20.01
CA PHE A 164 -17.65 -4.34 18.63
C PHE A 164 -18.54 -3.16 18.26
N TYR A 165 -17.93 -2.08 17.78
CA TYR A 165 -18.68 -0.96 17.25
C TYR A 165 -18.80 -0.98 15.73
N ASP A 166 -19.94 -0.47 15.26
CA ASP A 166 -20.30 -0.34 13.86
C ASP A 166 -20.20 1.13 13.41
N GLY A 167 -19.47 1.38 12.32
CA GLY A 167 -19.50 2.68 11.62
C GLY A 167 -18.18 3.04 10.93
N GLU A 168 -18.23 3.28 9.61
CA GLU A 168 -17.11 3.83 8.84
C GLU A 168 -16.74 5.27 9.25
N LYS A 169 -17.65 5.96 9.96
CA LYS A 169 -17.40 7.30 10.48
C LYS A 169 -16.99 7.16 11.93
N SER A 170 -15.85 7.76 12.26
CA SER A 170 -15.29 8.07 13.59
C SER A 170 -16.26 8.80 14.56
N GLY A 171 -17.57 8.77 14.31
CA GLY A 171 -18.62 9.50 15.02
C GLY A 171 -19.71 8.64 15.64
N SER A 172 -19.70 7.29 15.56
CA SER A 172 -20.68 6.46 16.29
C SER A 172 -20.19 5.96 17.65
N LEU A 173 -18.88 5.78 17.85
CA LEU A 173 -18.28 5.80 19.18
C LEU A 173 -17.23 6.90 19.31
N THR A 174 -17.37 7.74 20.33
CA THR A 174 -16.29 8.64 20.74
C THR A 174 -15.20 7.80 21.42
N ASP A 175 -13.94 8.25 21.37
CA ASP A 175 -12.84 7.62 22.14
C ASP A 175 -13.22 7.40 23.62
N GLN A 176 -14.09 8.25 24.19
CA GLN A 176 -14.60 8.10 25.55
C GLN A 176 -15.45 6.84 25.75
N GLN A 177 -16.28 6.46 24.78
CA GLN A 177 -17.08 5.24 24.87
C GLN A 177 -16.21 3.99 24.73
N ALA A 178 -15.20 4.02 23.84
CA ALA A 178 -14.22 2.96 23.74
C ALA A 178 -13.42 2.83 25.04
N PHE A 179 -13.00 3.95 25.64
CA PHE A 179 -12.35 3.99 26.94
C PHE A 179 -13.22 3.42 28.07
N ALA A 180 -14.50 3.82 28.16
CA ALA A 180 -15.41 3.34 29.19
C ALA A 180 -15.58 1.81 29.11
N ALA A 181 -15.83 1.29 27.90
CA ALA A 181 -15.96 -0.15 27.67
C ALA A 181 -14.65 -0.89 27.95
N ALA A 182 -13.50 -0.35 27.54
CA ALA A 182 -12.20 -0.95 27.81
C ALA A 182 -11.87 -0.98 29.30
N SER A 183 -12.22 0.08 30.04
CA SER A 183 -12.03 0.15 31.49
C SER A 183 -12.88 -0.88 32.22
N GLU A 184 -14.15 -1.03 31.83
CA GLU A 184 -15.04 -2.06 32.38
C GLU A 184 -14.51 -3.47 32.08
N LEU A 185 -14.05 -3.70 30.84
CA LEU A 185 -13.52 -4.98 30.41
C LEU A 185 -12.24 -5.36 31.16
N LEU A 186 -11.29 -4.42 31.35
CA LEU A 186 -10.05 -4.64 32.10
C LEU A 186 -10.28 -4.96 33.58
N GLN A 187 -11.37 -4.46 34.17
CA GLN A 187 -11.73 -4.69 35.57
C GLN A 187 -12.42 -6.04 35.79
N HIS A 188 -13.24 -6.50 34.84
CA HIS A 188 -14.14 -7.64 35.06
C HIS A 188 -13.79 -8.89 34.24
N SER A 189 -13.04 -8.77 33.14
CA SER A 189 -12.67 -9.91 32.32
C SER A 189 -11.36 -10.55 32.81
N SER A 190 -11.31 -11.88 32.74
CA SER A 190 -10.10 -12.67 32.99
C SER A 190 -9.37 -13.05 31.70
N ALA A 191 -9.49 -12.24 30.65
CA ALA A 191 -8.79 -12.50 29.40
C ALA A 191 -7.27 -12.38 29.56
N ASP A 192 -6.54 -13.19 28.81
CA ASP A 192 -5.06 -13.17 28.77
C ASP A 192 -4.57 -12.01 27.89
N VAL A 193 -5.35 -11.65 26.88
CA VAL A 193 -5.05 -10.58 25.92
C VAL A 193 -6.22 -9.61 25.80
N PHE A 194 -5.93 -8.32 25.92
CA PHE A 194 -6.88 -7.24 25.69
C PHE A 194 -6.47 -6.46 24.44
N LEU A 195 -7.37 -6.35 23.46
CA LEU A 195 -7.18 -5.48 22.29
C LEU A 195 -8.12 -4.29 22.38
N ILE A 196 -7.57 -3.09 22.48
CA ILE A 196 -8.31 -1.84 22.58
C ILE A 196 -7.97 -1.01 21.34
N HIS A 197 -8.97 -0.72 20.51
CA HIS A 197 -8.78 0.00 19.26
C HIS A 197 -9.54 1.32 19.29
N PHE A 198 -8.77 2.41 19.28
CA PHE A 198 -9.27 3.77 19.13
C PHE A 198 -9.23 4.15 17.65
N PRO A 199 -10.39 4.49 17.04
CA PRO A 199 -10.44 4.88 15.63
C PRO A 199 -9.77 6.24 15.41
N GLY A 200 -9.52 6.99 16.50
CA GLY A 200 -8.78 8.25 16.52
C GLY A 200 -9.70 9.47 16.58
N SER A 201 -9.29 10.49 17.33
CA SER A 201 -9.95 11.79 17.43
C SER A 201 -9.11 12.92 16.86
N ASP A 202 -9.79 14.00 16.48
CA ASP A 202 -9.17 15.29 16.12
C ASP A 202 -8.47 15.99 17.31
N ARG A 203 -8.37 15.33 18.49
CA ARG A 203 -7.84 15.91 19.73
C ARG A 203 -6.83 14.96 20.39
N PRO A 204 -5.57 14.91 19.90
CA PRO A 204 -4.54 14.00 20.39
C PRO A 204 -4.35 14.03 21.92
N ALA A 205 -4.31 15.22 22.53
CA ALA A 205 -4.17 15.36 23.99
C ALA A 205 -5.34 14.76 24.79
N GLY A 206 -6.55 14.73 24.22
CA GLY A 206 -7.71 14.10 24.87
C GLY A 206 -7.59 12.58 24.85
N LEU A 207 -7.18 12.02 23.71
CA LEU A 207 -6.93 10.59 23.55
C LEU A 207 -5.77 10.12 24.44
N ASP A 208 -4.69 10.91 24.52
CA ASP A 208 -3.53 10.62 25.37
C ASP A 208 -3.91 10.41 26.84
N ARG A 209 -4.78 11.28 27.39
CA ARG A 209 -5.32 11.12 28.75
C ARG A 209 -6.15 9.85 28.94
N LEU A 210 -6.87 9.40 27.90
CA LEU A 210 -7.63 8.16 27.97
C LEU A 210 -6.69 6.94 28.02
N VAL A 211 -5.60 6.98 27.24
CA VAL A 211 -4.56 5.94 27.28
C VAL A 211 -3.85 5.95 28.64
N GLU A 212 -3.52 7.12 29.19
CA GLU A 212 -2.95 7.27 30.53
C GLU A 212 -3.85 6.64 31.60
N ASN A 213 -5.15 6.94 31.58
CA ASN A 213 -6.10 6.38 32.54
C ASN A 213 -6.24 4.85 32.42
N LEU A 214 -6.16 4.29 31.21
CA LEU A 214 -6.13 2.83 31.02
C LEU A 214 -4.84 2.22 31.57
N ALA A 215 -3.70 2.87 31.33
CA ALA A 215 -2.41 2.43 31.84
C ALA A 215 -2.37 2.42 33.37
N GLN A 216 -3.02 3.39 34.04
CA GLN A 216 -3.13 3.42 35.50
C GLN A 216 -3.94 2.25 36.09
N ALA A 217 -4.77 1.57 35.27
CA ALA A 217 -5.51 0.37 35.70
C ALA A 217 -4.67 -0.93 35.59
N LEU A 218 -3.44 -0.84 35.07
CA LEU A 218 -2.55 -1.99 34.91
C LEU A 218 -1.66 -2.20 36.14
N THR A 219 -1.27 -3.45 36.35
CA THR A 219 -0.34 -3.90 37.39
C THR A 219 1.00 -4.20 36.72
N TRP A 220 1.96 -3.27 36.78
CA TRP A 220 3.19 -3.32 36.00
C TRP A 220 4.12 -4.49 36.30
N GLU A 221 3.92 -5.16 37.44
CA GLU A 221 4.62 -6.39 37.80
C GLU A 221 4.17 -7.60 36.96
N ALA A 222 2.96 -7.58 36.42
CA ALA A 222 2.34 -8.72 35.72
C ALA A 222 1.91 -8.39 34.27
N ASP A 223 1.57 -7.13 34.03
CA ASP A 223 1.03 -6.67 32.76
C ASP A 223 2.10 -6.12 31.82
N ILE A 224 1.89 -6.34 30.53
CA ILE A 224 2.62 -5.64 29.47
C ILE A 224 1.63 -4.79 28.66
N LEU A 225 1.99 -3.52 28.45
CA LEU A 225 1.27 -2.59 27.61
C LEU A 225 2.02 -2.39 26.29
N LEU A 226 1.34 -2.60 25.17
CA LEU A 226 1.80 -2.20 23.84
C LEU A 226 0.87 -1.12 23.29
N VAL A 227 1.40 0.04 22.93
CA VAL A 227 0.64 1.09 22.22
C VAL A 227 1.19 1.20 20.81
N ILE A 228 0.33 0.95 19.82
CA ILE A 228 0.67 0.96 18.40
C ILE A 228 -0.05 2.12 17.74
N THR A 229 0.70 3.02 17.12
CA THR A 229 0.17 4.12 16.31
C THR A 229 0.35 3.79 14.82
N LYS A 230 0.06 4.75 13.93
CA LYS A 230 0.27 4.59 12.49
C LYS A 230 1.72 4.33 12.08
N ASP A 231 2.68 4.75 12.90
CA ASP A 231 4.11 4.75 12.55
C ASP A 231 5.03 4.59 13.77
N SER A 232 4.49 4.18 14.93
CA SER A 232 5.25 4.02 16.16
C SER A 232 4.70 2.88 17.01
N LEU A 233 5.59 2.23 17.75
CA LEU A 233 5.32 1.25 18.79
C LEU A 233 5.91 1.77 20.10
N PHE A 234 5.09 1.77 21.14
CA PHE A 234 5.49 1.95 22.52
C PHE A 234 5.26 0.65 23.25
N ALA A 235 6.19 0.24 24.10
CA ALA A 235 6.03 -0.93 24.95
C ALA A 235 6.48 -0.63 26.37
N PHE A 236 5.76 -1.17 27.35
CA PHE A 236 6.04 -0.94 28.77
C PHE A 236 5.65 -2.17 29.60
N GLY A 237 6.41 -2.48 30.65
CA GLY A 237 6.17 -3.61 31.58
C GLY A 237 7.47 -4.31 32.00
N GLN A 238 7.39 -5.21 32.99
CA GLN A 238 8.57 -5.86 33.64
C GLN A 238 9.54 -6.58 32.69
N ARG A 239 9.08 -6.97 31.50
CA ARG A 239 9.84 -7.74 30.50
C ARG A 239 10.18 -6.94 29.24
N ILE A 240 10.02 -5.63 29.31
CA ILE A 240 10.32 -4.70 28.24
C ILE A 240 11.59 -3.93 28.62
N LEU A 241 12.60 -3.98 27.76
CA LEU A 241 13.81 -3.19 27.92
C LEU A 241 13.51 -1.73 27.52
N PRO A 242 13.70 -0.75 28.41
CA PRO A 242 13.46 0.65 28.07
C PRO A 242 14.52 1.16 27.10
N GLY A 243 14.11 2.02 26.15
CA GLY A 243 15.03 2.59 25.18
C GLY A 243 14.38 3.13 23.91
N VAL A 244 15.15 3.94 23.18
CA VAL A 244 14.79 4.44 21.85
C VAL A 244 15.49 3.58 20.81
N TYR A 245 14.71 2.87 20.00
CA TYR A 245 15.21 1.90 19.06
C TYR A 245 15.13 2.36 17.60
N GLY A 246 15.93 1.72 16.74
CA GLY A 246 15.85 1.89 15.29
C GLY A 246 14.54 1.34 14.71
N PRO A 247 14.18 1.74 13.48
CA PRO A 247 12.89 1.40 12.88
C PRO A 247 12.66 -0.12 12.78
N ALA A 248 11.40 -0.53 12.90
CA ALA A 248 10.90 -1.87 12.62
C ALA A 248 9.76 -1.85 11.59
N GLU A 249 9.39 -3.01 11.08
CA GLU A 249 8.22 -3.14 10.20
C GLU A 249 6.96 -3.45 11.00
N PHE A 250 5.79 -3.07 10.49
CA PHE A 250 4.50 -3.47 11.08
C PHE A 250 4.35 -5.00 11.18
N THR A 251 5.00 -5.75 10.29
CA THR A 251 5.01 -7.21 10.32
C THR A 251 5.74 -7.79 11.52
N ASP A 252 6.62 -7.04 12.16
CA ASP A 252 7.39 -7.48 13.34
C ASP A 252 6.52 -7.55 14.60
N VAL A 253 5.36 -6.88 14.60
CA VAL A 253 4.47 -6.78 15.77
C VAL A 253 3.86 -8.13 16.13
N ALA A 254 3.21 -8.82 15.19
CA ALA A 254 2.54 -10.10 15.46
C ALA A 254 3.49 -11.20 15.99
N PRO A 255 4.67 -11.45 15.38
CA PRO A 255 5.67 -12.36 15.94
C PRO A 255 6.14 -11.94 17.33
N THR A 256 6.35 -10.64 17.57
CA THR A 256 6.75 -10.13 18.89
C THR A 256 5.67 -10.37 19.95
N VAL A 257 4.41 -10.16 19.60
CA VAL A 257 3.28 -10.47 20.49
C VAL A 257 3.19 -11.97 20.76
N ALA A 258 3.34 -12.82 19.73
CA ALA A 258 3.35 -14.25 19.92
C ALA A 258 4.49 -14.70 20.86
N ALA A 259 5.68 -14.10 20.73
CA ALA A 259 6.82 -14.36 21.62
C ALA A 259 6.53 -13.97 23.07
N LEU A 260 5.89 -12.81 23.31
CA LEU A 260 5.44 -12.38 24.64
C LEU A 260 4.42 -13.34 25.26
N LEU A 261 3.60 -13.98 24.44
CA LEU A 261 2.60 -14.95 24.91
C LEU A 261 3.15 -16.38 25.00
N GLY A 262 4.40 -16.63 24.59
CA GLY A 262 4.99 -17.96 24.58
C GLY A 262 4.37 -18.91 23.54
N ILE A 263 3.69 -18.37 22.53
CA ILE A 263 2.96 -19.13 21.50
C ILE A 263 3.65 -19.03 20.13
N ALA A 264 3.24 -19.90 19.21
CA ALA A 264 3.68 -19.82 17.82
C ALA A 264 3.21 -18.54 17.15
N ALA A 265 4.10 -17.88 16.40
CA ALA A 265 3.72 -16.82 15.48
C ALA A 265 2.75 -17.34 14.41
N PRO A 266 1.93 -16.46 13.80
CA PRO A 266 1.11 -16.84 12.65
C PRO A 266 1.98 -17.46 11.55
N THR A 267 1.48 -18.48 10.86
CA THR A 267 2.31 -19.27 9.93
C THR A 267 2.92 -18.43 8.80
N GLU A 268 2.14 -17.53 8.22
CA GLU A 268 2.61 -16.64 7.15
C GLU A 268 3.23 -15.33 7.66
N ALA A 269 3.43 -15.19 8.97
CA ALA A 269 4.14 -14.04 9.51
C ALA A 269 5.60 -14.09 9.06
N HIS A 270 6.06 -13.02 8.43
CA HIS A 270 7.44 -12.93 7.93
C HIS A 270 8.25 -11.82 8.61
N GLY A 271 7.62 -11.08 9.54
CA GLY A 271 8.34 -10.15 10.40
C GLY A 271 9.27 -10.85 11.37
N ARG A 272 10.20 -10.10 11.95
CA ARG A 272 11.10 -10.59 12.99
C ARG A 272 10.51 -10.32 14.37
N ILE A 273 10.90 -11.13 15.34
CA ILE A 273 10.67 -10.82 16.75
C ILE A 273 11.63 -9.68 17.14
N LEU A 274 11.13 -8.66 17.82
CA LEU A 274 11.91 -7.51 18.29
C LEU A 274 12.71 -7.87 19.55
N TRP A 275 13.71 -8.74 19.40
CA TRP A 275 14.48 -9.31 20.52
C TRP A 275 15.18 -8.28 21.40
N ASP A 276 15.55 -7.13 20.86
CA ASP A 276 16.20 -6.03 21.57
C ASP A 276 15.22 -5.23 22.45
N LEU A 277 13.91 -5.44 22.28
CA LEU A 277 12.85 -4.88 23.12
C LEU A 277 12.50 -5.80 24.32
N LEU A 278 12.87 -7.08 24.27
CA LEU A 278 12.41 -8.10 25.22
C LEU A 278 13.50 -8.53 26.21
N ASP A 279 13.20 -8.50 27.51
CA ASP A 279 14.07 -9.04 28.57
C ASP A 279 13.68 -10.49 28.93
N LEU A 280 14.11 -11.42 28.08
CA LEU A 280 13.81 -12.85 28.23
C LEU A 280 15.01 -13.66 28.75
N PRO A 281 14.76 -14.66 29.62
CA PRO A 281 15.75 -15.68 29.93
C PRO A 281 16.33 -16.33 28.66
N ALA A 282 17.65 -16.57 28.66
CA ALA A 282 18.37 -17.06 27.48
C ALA A 282 17.77 -18.35 26.90
N ASN A 283 17.32 -19.28 27.76
CA ASN A 283 16.69 -20.52 27.36
C ASN A 283 15.36 -20.30 26.61
N GLN A 284 14.51 -19.41 27.12
CA GLN A 284 13.23 -19.09 26.51
C GLN A 284 13.43 -18.35 25.19
N ARG A 285 14.37 -17.38 25.16
CA ARG A 285 14.74 -16.65 23.95
C ARG A 285 15.26 -17.58 22.85
N ALA A 286 16.14 -18.53 23.20
CA ALA A 286 16.64 -19.53 22.26
C ALA A 286 15.54 -20.44 21.72
N LEU A 287 14.62 -20.88 22.59
CA LEU A 287 13.49 -21.73 22.23
C LEU A 287 12.52 -21.03 21.26
N LEU A 288 12.13 -19.79 21.57
CA LEU A 288 11.25 -18.99 20.74
C LEU A 288 11.89 -18.67 19.38
N ALA A 289 13.17 -18.25 19.36
CA ALA A 289 13.88 -17.97 18.12
C ALA A 289 14.03 -19.21 17.24
N THR A 290 14.36 -20.36 17.83
CA THR A 290 14.48 -21.62 17.08
C THR A 290 13.13 -21.99 16.45
N SER A 291 12.05 -21.93 17.23
CA SER A 291 10.71 -22.25 16.72
C SER A 291 10.24 -21.25 15.64
N HIS A 292 10.47 -19.96 15.83
CA HIS A 292 10.13 -18.94 14.84
C HIS A 292 10.91 -19.15 13.52
N SER A 293 12.22 -19.42 13.61
CA SER A 293 13.05 -19.70 12.43
C SER A 293 12.59 -20.94 11.64
N GLN A 294 12.11 -21.99 12.31
CA GLN A 294 11.51 -23.16 11.65
C GLN A 294 10.25 -22.79 10.86
N TYR A 295 9.35 -22.01 11.47
CA TYR A 295 8.10 -21.61 10.83
C TYR A 295 8.34 -20.71 9.63
N LEU A 296 9.27 -19.78 9.77
CA LEU A 296 9.69 -18.91 8.70
C LEU A 296 10.32 -19.71 7.55
N ALA A 297 11.12 -20.74 7.86
CA ALA A 297 11.70 -21.62 6.84
C ALA A 297 10.64 -22.38 6.04
N GLU A 298 9.62 -22.92 6.71
CA GLU A 298 8.49 -23.60 6.06
C GLU A 298 7.72 -22.65 5.14
N PHE A 299 7.34 -21.48 5.65
CA PHE A 299 6.61 -20.48 4.89
C PHE A 299 7.40 -19.98 3.68
N ILE A 300 8.66 -19.57 3.88
CA ILE A 300 9.48 -19.03 2.80
C ILE A 300 9.81 -20.10 1.76
N SER A 301 9.97 -21.36 2.16
CA SER A 301 10.12 -22.46 1.19
C SER A 301 8.89 -22.58 0.29
N ALA A 302 7.68 -22.50 0.85
CA ALA A 302 6.44 -22.48 0.07
C ALA A 302 6.32 -21.22 -0.80
N TYR A 303 6.68 -20.05 -0.27
CA TYR A 303 6.69 -18.77 -1.01
C TYR A 303 7.60 -18.84 -2.24
N VAL A 304 8.82 -19.35 -2.06
CA VAL A 304 9.82 -19.57 -3.11
C VAL A 304 9.31 -20.57 -4.15
N GLU A 305 8.61 -21.61 -3.71
CA GLU A 305 8.02 -22.61 -4.59
C GLU A 305 6.93 -22.03 -5.48
N ILE A 306 5.98 -21.29 -4.89
CA ILE A 306 4.92 -20.58 -5.61
C ILE A 306 5.52 -19.58 -6.61
N GLY A 307 6.62 -18.91 -6.22
CA GLY A 307 7.36 -18.00 -7.09
C GLY A 307 8.14 -18.68 -8.23
N GLY A 308 8.44 -19.98 -8.11
CA GLY A 308 9.28 -20.73 -9.06
C GLY A 308 10.78 -20.44 -8.94
N TYR A 309 11.28 -20.09 -7.75
CA TYR A 309 12.68 -19.70 -7.51
C TYR A 309 13.51 -20.79 -6.82
N GLN A 310 12.97 -22.02 -6.61
CA GLN A 310 13.63 -23.05 -5.78
C GLN A 310 15.07 -23.33 -6.20
N LYS A 311 15.37 -23.31 -7.50
CA LYS A 311 16.73 -23.57 -8.01
C LYS A 311 17.72 -22.43 -7.69
N ILE A 312 17.25 -21.19 -7.70
CA ILE A 312 18.08 -19.99 -7.54
C ILE A 312 18.49 -19.83 -6.07
N VAL A 313 17.55 -20.06 -5.15
CA VAL A 313 17.75 -19.82 -3.72
C VAL A 313 18.06 -21.08 -2.92
N ARG A 314 18.24 -22.24 -3.57
CA ARG A 314 18.48 -23.53 -2.92
C ARG A 314 19.58 -23.47 -1.86
N ASN A 315 20.71 -22.84 -2.21
CA ASN A 315 21.86 -22.76 -1.32
C ASN A 315 21.54 -21.94 -0.06
N LEU A 316 20.80 -20.84 -0.19
CA LEU A 316 20.39 -19.99 0.93
C LEU A 316 19.41 -20.73 1.85
N LEU A 317 18.44 -21.46 1.28
CA LEU A 317 17.50 -22.26 2.05
C LEU A 317 18.21 -23.42 2.78
N SER A 318 19.19 -24.07 2.13
CA SER A 318 20.00 -25.12 2.76
C SER A 318 20.90 -24.57 3.88
N GLU A 319 21.46 -23.39 3.70
CA GLU A 319 22.26 -22.69 4.73
C GLU A 319 21.40 -22.34 5.95
N ALA A 320 20.22 -21.75 5.74
CA ALA A 320 19.29 -21.46 6.82
C ALA A 320 18.85 -22.75 7.54
N ALA A 321 18.52 -23.82 6.81
CA ALA A 321 18.15 -25.11 7.40
C ALA A 321 19.27 -25.70 8.28
N LEU A 322 20.54 -25.59 7.84
CA LEU A 322 21.69 -26.02 8.64
C LEU A 322 21.82 -25.20 9.94
N LEU A 323 21.64 -23.88 9.88
CA LEU A 323 21.69 -23.02 11.06
C LEU A 323 20.56 -23.33 12.06
N ILE A 324 19.37 -23.68 11.57
CA ILE A 324 18.23 -24.10 12.41
C ILE A 324 18.55 -25.43 13.12
N ASP A 325 19.08 -26.42 12.41
CA ASP A 325 19.52 -27.70 12.99
C ASP A 325 20.65 -27.50 14.02
N GLU A 326 21.60 -26.60 13.75
CA GLU A 326 22.60 -26.19 14.73
C GLU A 326 21.99 -25.51 15.96
N ALA A 327 21.02 -24.62 15.78
CA ALA A 327 20.32 -23.95 16.87
C ALA A 327 19.62 -24.96 17.79
N GLU A 328 18.91 -25.93 17.21
CA GLU A 328 18.30 -27.02 17.97
C GLU A 328 19.32 -27.85 18.75
N ARG A 329 20.43 -28.24 18.11
CA ARG A 329 21.50 -28.99 18.78
C ARG A 329 22.08 -28.21 19.96
N PHE A 330 22.37 -26.93 19.77
CA PHE A 330 22.87 -26.07 20.85
C PHE A 330 21.86 -25.89 21.97
N ALA A 331 20.57 -25.74 21.65
CA ALA A 331 19.51 -25.63 22.66
C ALA A 331 19.40 -26.91 23.50
N ARG A 332 19.46 -28.10 22.88
CA ARG A 332 19.49 -29.40 23.59
C ARG A 332 20.72 -29.57 24.47
N ALA A 333 21.85 -28.97 24.09
CA ALA A 333 23.08 -28.94 24.87
C ALA A 333 23.12 -27.82 25.94
N ALA A 334 21.99 -27.13 26.19
CA ALA A 334 21.88 -25.98 27.09
C ALA A 334 22.81 -24.79 26.74
N MET A 335 23.29 -24.70 25.50
CA MET A 335 24.10 -23.59 24.97
C MET A 335 23.19 -22.51 24.37
N TYR A 336 22.31 -21.94 25.19
CA TYR A 336 21.18 -21.12 24.73
C TYR A 336 21.59 -19.87 23.94
N GLU A 337 22.65 -19.17 24.35
CA GLU A 337 23.14 -17.98 23.60
C GLU A 337 23.66 -18.34 22.20
N ALA A 338 24.29 -19.50 22.05
CA ALA A 338 24.74 -19.98 20.75
C ALA A 338 23.54 -20.38 19.88
N ALA A 339 22.56 -21.08 20.47
CA ALA A 339 21.32 -21.46 19.81
C ALA A 339 20.55 -20.23 19.30
N PHE A 340 20.36 -19.23 20.16
CA PHE A 340 19.71 -17.97 19.81
C PHE A 340 20.39 -17.27 18.62
N ARG A 341 21.72 -17.11 18.65
CA ARG A 341 22.46 -16.48 17.54
C ARG A 341 22.31 -17.23 16.23
N LYS A 342 22.29 -18.57 16.27
CA LYS A 342 22.12 -19.41 15.08
C LYS A 342 20.71 -19.29 14.50
N ALA A 343 19.69 -19.31 15.35
CA ALA A 343 18.30 -19.11 14.94
C ALA A 343 18.08 -17.73 14.31
N VAL A 344 18.55 -16.65 14.94
CA VAL A 344 18.44 -15.28 14.38
C VAL A 344 19.21 -15.12 13.08
N ALA A 345 20.38 -15.76 12.94
CA ALA A 345 21.12 -15.76 11.69
C ALA A 345 20.33 -16.46 10.57
N ALA A 346 19.67 -17.58 10.87
CA ALA A 346 18.79 -18.26 9.93
C ALA A 346 17.60 -17.37 9.53
N GLU A 347 16.95 -16.70 10.48
CA GLU A 347 15.87 -15.74 10.22
C GLU A 347 16.30 -14.64 9.25
N SER A 348 17.47 -14.04 9.45
CA SER A 348 18.00 -13.00 8.57
C SER A 348 18.17 -13.51 7.12
N ILE A 349 18.77 -14.70 6.95
CA ILE A 349 18.96 -15.31 5.62
C ILE A 349 17.62 -15.57 4.94
N LEU A 350 16.65 -16.06 5.71
CA LEU A 350 15.30 -16.38 5.27
C LEU A 350 14.56 -15.12 4.79
N ILE A 351 14.49 -14.07 5.61
CA ILE A 351 13.84 -12.79 5.27
C ILE A 351 14.51 -12.16 4.04
N ASP A 352 15.84 -12.11 4.00
CA ASP A 352 16.59 -11.58 2.85
C ASP A 352 16.30 -12.38 1.57
N THR A 353 16.14 -13.70 1.68
CA THR A 353 15.77 -14.57 0.56
C THR A 353 14.38 -14.23 0.04
N MET A 354 13.40 -14.04 0.93
CA MET A 354 12.04 -13.64 0.52
C MET A 354 12.04 -12.27 -0.15
N HIS A 355 12.77 -11.28 0.39
CA HIS A 355 12.87 -9.95 -0.24
C HIS A 355 13.49 -10.01 -1.64
N LYS A 356 14.57 -10.79 -1.82
CA LYS A 356 15.18 -10.99 -3.15
C LYS A 356 14.21 -11.64 -4.14
N VAL A 357 13.54 -12.70 -3.73
CA VAL A 357 12.56 -13.41 -4.58
C VAL A 357 11.41 -12.49 -4.97
N ARG A 358 10.90 -11.72 -4.01
CA ARG A 358 9.86 -10.71 -4.27
C ARG A 358 10.35 -9.65 -5.26
N GLN A 359 11.54 -9.09 -5.06
CA GLN A 359 12.10 -8.07 -5.93
C GLN A 359 12.31 -8.59 -7.37
N ASP A 360 12.82 -9.80 -7.53
CA ASP A 360 13.01 -10.43 -8.83
C ASP A 360 11.68 -10.69 -9.54
N LEU A 361 10.67 -11.12 -8.79
CA LEU A 361 9.32 -11.29 -9.31
C LEU A 361 8.70 -9.98 -9.79
N ILE A 362 8.88 -8.88 -9.06
CA ILE A 362 8.47 -7.53 -9.49
C ILE A 362 9.19 -7.15 -10.79
N TRP A 363 10.51 -7.32 -10.84
CA TRP A 363 11.31 -7.02 -12.03
C TRP A 363 10.92 -7.85 -13.25
N ARG A 364 10.68 -9.15 -13.08
CA ARG A 364 10.18 -10.03 -14.14
C ARG A 364 8.84 -9.54 -14.67
N GLY A 365 7.96 -9.09 -13.78
CA GLY A 365 6.70 -8.44 -14.16
C GLY A 365 6.90 -7.20 -15.03
N TYR A 366 7.89 -6.36 -14.70
CA TYR A 366 8.22 -5.17 -15.51
C TYR A 366 8.78 -5.56 -16.88
N TRP A 367 9.73 -6.50 -16.94
CA TRP A 367 10.35 -6.94 -18.19
C TRP A 367 9.34 -7.54 -19.17
N LEU A 368 8.36 -8.30 -18.67
CA LEU A 368 7.31 -8.87 -19.52
C LEU A 368 6.38 -7.81 -20.13
N ARG A 369 6.25 -6.65 -19.49
CA ARG A 369 5.38 -5.54 -19.95
C ARG A 369 6.14 -4.49 -20.76
N LEU A 370 7.45 -4.40 -20.62
CA LEU A 370 8.29 -3.42 -21.29
C LEU A 370 8.13 -3.42 -22.82
N PRO A 371 8.07 -4.56 -23.54
CA PRO A 371 7.85 -4.54 -24.99
C PRO A 371 6.55 -3.86 -25.41
N VAL A 372 5.47 -4.06 -24.64
CA VAL A 372 4.17 -3.41 -24.88
C VAL A 372 4.29 -1.91 -24.67
N VAL A 373 4.95 -1.49 -23.60
CA VAL A 373 5.20 -0.06 -23.30
C VAL A 373 6.05 0.60 -24.38
N LEU A 374 7.12 -0.06 -24.83
CA LEU A 374 7.96 0.44 -25.92
C LEU A 374 7.19 0.55 -27.24
N LEU A 375 6.36 -0.45 -27.56
CA LEU A 375 5.51 -0.44 -28.76
C LEU A 375 4.51 0.73 -28.72
N LEU A 376 3.81 0.92 -27.60
CA LEU A 376 2.85 2.02 -27.43
C LEU A 376 3.52 3.40 -27.38
N SER A 377 4.77 3.47 -26.93
CA SER A 377 5.56 4.71 -26.90
C SER A 377 6.17 5.07 -28.26
N ALA A 378 6.39 4.09 -29.14
CA ALA A 378 7.00 4.30 -30.45
C ALA A 378 6.18 5.26 -31.34
N GLY A 379 4.85 5.22 -31.25
CA GLY A 379 3.95 6.09 -32.01
C GLY A 379 4.17 7.58 -31.73
N PRO A 380 4.03 8.04 -30.47
CA PRO A 380 4.36 9.40 -30.07
C PRO A 380 5.79 9.81 -30.45
N VAL A 381 6.78 8.93 -30.26
CA VAL A 381 8.18 9.20 -30.61
C VAL A 381 8.39 9.36 -32.11
N ALA A 382 7.74 8.55 -32.94
CA ALA A 382 7.76 8.69 -34.39
C ALA A 382 7.09 10.00 -34.83
N GLY A 383 5.97 10.36 -34.20
CA GLY A 383 5.29 11.64 -34.41
C GLY A 383 6.18 12.84 -34.14
N LEU A 384 7.03 12.79 -33.10
CA LEU A 384 8.01 13.86 -32.80
C LEU A 384 9.02 14.09 -33.93
N ARG A 385 9.33 13.07 -34.76
CA ARG A 385 10.27 13.25 -35.88
C ARG A 385 9.70 14.10 -37.01
N LEU A 386 8.37 14.15 -37.13
CA LEU A 386 7.67 14.91 -38.18
C LEU A 386 7.50 16.39 -37.86
N LEU A 387 7.90 16.83 -36.66
CA LEU A 387 7.69 18.20 -36.17
C LEU A 387 8.94 19.05 -36.36
N ASP A 388 8.78 20.36 -36.49
CA ASP A 388 9.90 21.31 -36.56
C ASP A 388 10.59 21.47 -35.18
N GLY A 389 11.80 22.05 -35.18
CA GLY A 389 12.60 22.17 -33.95
C GLY A 389 11.91 22.95 -32.83
N ARG A 390 11.15 23.99 -33.17
CA ARG A 390 10.41 24.82 -32.20
C ARG A 390 9.28 24.03 -31.54
N ARG A 391 8.50 23.27 -32.32
CA ARG A 391 7.40 22.44 -31.80
C ARG A 391 7.92 21.29 -30.94
N LYS A 392 9.07 20.69 -31.29
CA LYS A 392 9.73 19.68 -30.43
C LYS A 392 10.05 20.24 -29.05
N ILE A 393 10.58 21.47 -28.98
CA ILE A 393 10.87 22.13 -27.69
C ILE A 393 9.58 22.35 -26.90
N LEU A 394 8.53 22.88 -27.53
CA LEU A 394 7.24 23.10 -26.86
C LEU A 394 6.60 21.80 -26.35
N LEU A 395 6.69 20.72 -27.11
CA LEU A 395 6.24 19.39 -26.70
C LEU A 395 7.02 18.86 -25.49
N ALA A 396 8.35 18.97 -25.54
CA ALA A 396 9.21 18.56 -24.45
C ALA A 396 8.92 19.36 -23.18
N VAL A 397 8.81 20.70 -23.29
CA VAL A 397 8.44 21.56 -22.17
C VAL A 397 7.06 21.20 -21.63
N GLY A 398 6.05 21.01 -22.48
CA GLY A 398 4.70 20.61 -22.05
C GLY A 398 4.69 19.27 -21.30
N ALA A 399 5.42 18.28 -21.80
CA ALA A 399 5.57 16.98 -21.15
C ALA A 399 6.32 17.08 -19.81
N VAL A 400 7.40 17.87 -19.75
CA VAL A 400 8.18 18.10 -18.51
C VAL A 400 7.34 18.84 -17.47
N VAL A 401 6.66 19.93 -17.86
CA VAL A 401 5.80 20.71 -16.96
C VAL A 401 4.66 19.84 -16.43
N GLN A 402 4.00 19.07 -17.29
CA GLN A 402 2.95 18.15 -16.88
C GLN A 402 3.48 17.09 -15.91
N THR A 403 4.61 16.46 -16.21
CA THR A 403 5.23 15.44 -15.36
C THR A 403 5.68 16.04 -14.02
N GLY A 404 6.26 17.23 -14.02
CA GLY A 404 6.72 17.95 -12.83
C GLY A 404 5.58 18.44 -11.95
N PHE A 405 4.54 19.04 -12.54
CA PHE A 405 3.30 19.39 -11.85
C PHE A 405 2.71 18.15 -11.20
N PHE A 406 2.66 17.05 -11.94
CA PHE A 406 2.13 15.81 -11.43
C PHE A 406 2.96 15.18 -10.32
N TRP A 407 4.29 15.20 -10.42
CA TRP A 407 5.19 14.72 -9.37
C TRP A 407 5.11 15.58 -8.11
N LEU A 408 5.00 16.90 -8.27
CA LEU A 408 4.76 17.83 -7.17
C LEU A 408 3.44 17.49 -6.45
N PHE A 409 2.35 17.33 -7.20
CA PHE A 409 1.08 16.94 -6.61
C PHE A 409 1.09 15.51 -6.06
N TYR A 410 1.86 14.58 -6.63
CA TYR A 410 2.06 13.27 -6.06
C TYR A 410 2.70 13.40 -4.67
N ARG A 411 3.76 14.20 -4.53
CA ARG A 411 4.37 14.46 -3.21
C ARG A 411 3.43 15.17 -2.24
N LEU A 412 2.64 16.14 -2.70
CA LEU A 412 1.72 16.89 -1.86
C LEU A 412 0.43 16.11 -1.52
N GLY A 413 -0.06 15.31 -2.47
CA GLY A 413 -1.34 14.58 -2.42
C GLY A 413 -1.22 13.18 -1.83
N ALA A 414 -0.04 12.54 -1.92
CA ALA A 414 0.30 11.36 -1.13
C ALA A 414 0.15 11.63 0.39
N ALA A 415 0.09 12.90 0.81
CA ALA A 415 -0.17 13.26 2.19
C ALA A 415 -1.63 13.07 2.62
N LYS A 416 -2.67 13.30 1.79
CA LYS A 416 -4.05 13.39 2.34
C LYS A 416 -5.29 12.93 1.55
N SER A 417 -5.36 12.75 0.22
CA SER A 417 -6.55 12.13 -0.44
C SER A 417 -6.53 12.17 -1.99
N THR A 418 -6.99 11.10 -2.65
CA THR A 418 -7.28 11.05 -4.11
C THR A 418 -8.46 11.94 -4.55
N SER A 419 -9.35 12.36 -3.64
CA SER A 419 -10.55 13.15 -3.95
C SER A 419 -10.25 14.58 -4.38
N LEU A 420 -9.21 15.20 -3.81
CA LEU A 420 -8.80 16.56 -4.15
C LEU A 420 -8.32 16.64 -5.62
N PHE A 421 -7.72 15.55 -6.09
CA PHE A 421 -7.19 15.47 -7.46
C PHE A 421 -8.30 15.29 -8.50
N LEU A 422 -9.32 14.49 -8.21
CA LEU A 422 -10.52 14.36 -9.03
C LEU A 422 -11.31 15.67 -9.10
N ALA A 423 -11.39 16.40 -7.98
CA ALA A 423 -12.15 17.64 -7.87
C ALA A 423 -11.52 18.84 -8.60
N VAL A 424 -10.19 18.93 -8.64
CA VAL A 424 -9.49 20.08 -9.25
C VAL A 424 -8.94 19.76 -10.64
N GLY A 425 -8.37 18.56 -10.83
CA GLY A 425 -7.70 18.20 -12.07
C GLY A 425 -8.66 18.08 -13.25
N ILE A 426 -9.72 17.29 -13.12
CA ILE A 426 -10.66 17.03 -14.23
C ILE A 426 -11.33 18.32 -14.73
N PRO A 427 -11.89 19.19 -13.85
CA PRO A 427 -12.50 20.44 -14.30
C PRO A 427 -11.50 21.41 -14.95
N ALA A 428 -10.27 21.48 -14.45
CA ALA A 428 -9.24 22.35 -15.03
C ALA A 428 -8.84 21.91 -16.46
N TYR A 429 -8.66 20.61 -16.69
CA TYR A 429 -8.36 20.09 -18.02
C TYR A 429 -9.54 20.19 -19.00
N LEU A 430 -10.77 19.98 -18.52
CA LEU A 430 -11.98 20.19 -19.32
C LEU A 430 -12.17 21.67 -19.67
N ALA A 431 -11.98 22.58 -18.70
CA ALA A 431 -12.06 24.02 -18.94
C ALA A 431 -11.00 24.47 -19.96
N LEU A 432 -9.76 23.99 -19.83
CA LEU A 432 -8.70 24.27 -20.81
C LEU A 432 -9.08 23.76 -22.21
N GLY A 433 -9.57 22.52 -22.31
CA GLY A 433 -10.03 21.95 -23.58
C GLY A 433 -11.18 22.74 -24.22
N LEU A 434 -12.16 23.16 -23.41
CA LEU A 434 -13.31 23.97 -23.87
C LEU A 434 -12.89 25.37 -24.29
N VAL A 435 -12.00 26.04 -23.55
CA VAL A 435 -11.46 27.35 -23.92
C VAL A 435 -10.71 27.25 -25.25
N LEU A 436 -9.88 26.22 -25.44
CA LEU A 436 -9.15 26.01 -26.69
C LEU A 436 -10.10 25.72 -27.86
N ALA A 437 -11.13 24.90 -27.65
CA ALA A 437 -12.16 24.64 -28.66
C ALA A 437 -12.96 25.89 -29.01
N ALA A 438 -13.30 26.73 -28.02
CA ALA A 438 -14.03 27.98 -28.22
C ALA A 438 -13.18 29.03 -28.96
N VAL A 439 -11.92 29.22 -28.56
CA VAL A 439 -10.96 30.11 -29.27
C VAL A 439 -10.79 29.66 -30.72
N TRP A 440 -10.74 28.36 -30.97
CA TRP A 440 -10.67 27.83 -32.32
C TRP A 440 -11.99 28.02 -33.11
N GLY A 441 -13.15 27.82 -32.49
CA GLY A 441 -14.45 28.06 -33.13
C GLY A 441 -14.63 29.53 -33.52
N LEU A 442 -14.22 30.46 -32.63
CA LEU A 442 -14.19 31.89 -32.89
C LEU A 442 -13.28 32.26 -34.06
N ARG A 443 -12.11 31.59 -34.20
CA ARG A 443 -11.25 31.73 -35.38
C ARG A 443 -11.99 31.40 -36.67
N ARG A 444 -12.65 30.24 -36.74
CA ARG A 444 -13.36 29.83 -37.96
C ARG A 444 -14.46 30.79 -38.35
N LEU A 445 -15.17 31.31 -37.35
CA LEU A 445 -16.18 32.33 -37.56
C LEU A 445 -15.55 33.63 -38.08
N ALA A 446 -14.43 34.07 -37.52
CA ALA A 446 -13.68 35.24 -37.94
C ALA A 446 -13.12 35.13 -39.37
N GLU A 447 -12.54 33.97 -39.75
CA GLU A 447 -12.04 33.70 -41.11
C GLU A 447 -13.18 33.73 -42.13
N LYS A 448 -14.33 33.11 -41.81
CA LYS A 448 -15.48 33.04 -42.71
C LYS A 448 -16.18 34.39 -42.88
N THR A 449 -16.15 35.23 -41.86
CA THR A 449 -16.81 36.54 -41.87
C THR A 449 -15.91 37.68 -42.31
N GLN A 450 -14.60 37.43 -42.52
CA GLN A 450 -13.57 38.46 -42.80
C GLN A 450 -13.48 39.59 -41.77
N LEU A 451 -14.25 39.54 -40.67
CA LEU A 451 -14.42 40.64 -39.72
C LEU A 451 -13.15 41.02 -38.94
N PHE A 452 -12.12 40.15 -38.92
CA PHE A 452 -10.91 40.34 -38.10
C PHE A 452 -9.59 40.14 -38.86
N SER A 453 -9.63 40.06 -40.19
CA SER A 453 -8.46 39.81 -41.07
C SER A 453 -7.23 40.70 -40.82
N PRO A 454 -7.33 42.01 -40.54
CA PRO A 454 -6.14 42.86 -40.43
C PRO A 454 -5.52 42.98 -39.03
N LEU A 455 -6.24 42.61 -37.96
CA LEU A 455 -5.85 43.06 -36.61
C LEU A 455 -4.79 42.20 -35.90
N VAL A 456 -4.49 40.98 -36.35
CA VAL A 456 -3.49 40.15 -35.65
C VAL A 456 -2.63 39.26 -36.56
N PRO A 457 -1.77 39.84 -37.42
CA PRO A 457 -0.73 39.08 -38.11
C PRO A 457 0.20 38.43 -37.07
N GLY A 458 0.30 37.09 -37.06
CA GLY A 458 1.19 36.34 -36.16
C GLY A 458 0.54 35.67 -34.95
N TYR A 459 -0.74 35.92 -34.64
CA TYR A 459 -1.44 35.19 -33.56
C TYR A 459 -1.65 33.71 -33.89
N TRP A 460 -1.70 33.37 -35.18
CA TRP A 460 -2.12 32.06 -35.64
C TRP A 460 -1.03 30.99 -35.65
N SER A 461 0.25 31.38 -35.78
CA SER A 461 1.38 30.50 -35.47
C SER A 461 1.34 30.08 -33.99
N ASN A 462 0.88 30.98 -33.11
CA ASN A 462 0.75 30.67 -31.70
C ASN A 462 -0.32 29.60 -31.44
N LEU A 463 -1.38 29.51 -32.25
CA LEU A 463 -2.41 28.47 -32.12
C LEU A 463 -1.87 27.06 -32.42
N LEU A 464 -1.01 26.92 -33.43
CA LEU A 464 -0.32 25.67 -33.72
C LEU A 464 0.70 25.33 -32.62
N ASP A 465 1.39 26.33 -32.10
CA ASP A 465 2.28 26.19 -30.93
C ASP A 465 1.51 25.73 -29.68
N TYR A 466 0.28 26.23 -29.46
CA TYR A 466 -0.61 25.76 -28.37
C TYR A 466 -1.09 24.32 -28.60
N SER A 467 -1.43 23.95 -29.83
CA SER A 467 -1.79 22.55 -30.14
C SER A 467 -0.61 21.60 -29.89
N ALA A 468 0.61 22.03 -30.19
CA ALA A 468 1.82 21.29 -29.86
C ALA A 468 2.01 21.16 -28.35
N ALA A 469 1.80 22.23 -27.57
CA ALA A 469 1.85 22.16 -26.11
C ALA A 469 0.81 21.16 -25.54
N LEU A 470 -0.43 21.16 -26.05
CA LEU A 470 -1.49 20.25 -25.63
C LEU A 470 -1.19 18.79 -25.99
N VAL A 471 -0.66 18.54 -27.18
CA VAL A 471 -0.13 17.21 -27.57
C VAL A 471 1.00 16.78 -26.61
N GLY A 472 1.81 17.72 -26.13
CA GLY A 472 2.89 17.47 -25.18
C GLY A 472 2.36 17.06 -23.81
N VAL A 473 1.32 17.75 -23.32
CA VAL A 473 0.60 17.38 -22.09
C VAL A 473 0.01 15.98 -22.23
N PHE A 474 -0.67 15.70 -23.35
CA PHE A 474 -1.24 14.38 -23.62
C PHE A 474 -0.17 13.28 -23.69
N ALA A 475 0.96 13.54 -24.35
CA ALA A 475 2.08 12.62 -24.40
C ALA A 475 2.67 12.36 -23.00
N GLY A 476 2.78 13.38 -22.15
CA GLY A 476 3.20 13.22 -20.75
C GLY A 476 2.22 12.37 -19.94
N LEU A 477 0.92 12.57 -20.10
CA LEU A 477 -0.12 11.75 -19.46
C LEU A 477 -0.07 10.30 -19.95
N LEU A 478 0.09 10.10 -21.26
CA LEU A 478 0.21 8.78 -21.86
C LEU A 478 1.46 8.06 -21.35
N LEU A 479 2.61 8.73 -21.31
CA LEU A 479 3.84 8.16 -20.77
C LEU A 479 3.68 7.76 -19.30
N THR A 480 3.03 8.61 -18.50
CA THR A 480 2.77 8.32 -17.08
C THR A 480 1.81 7.14 -16.91
N ALA A 481 0.76 7.07 -17.74
CA ALA A 481 -0.13 5.92 -17.82
C ALA A 481 0.64 4.65 -18.22
N LEU A 482 1.53 4.71 -19.22
CA LEU A 482 2.36 3.58 -19.63
C LEU A 482 3.35 3.14 -18.54
N LEU A 483 3.91 4.08 -17.76
CA LEU A 483 4.72 3.76 -16.59
C LEU A 483 3.90 3.08 -15.49
N ALA A 484 2.69 3.56 -15.24
CA ALA A 484 1.79 2.90 -14.29
C ALA A 484 1.35 1.52 -14.80
N PHE A 485 1.17 1.33 -16.12
CA PHE A 485 0.95 0.02 -16.72
C PHE A 485 2.17 -0.89 -16.59
N LEU A 486 3.39 -0.36 -16.79
CA LEU A 486 4.63 -1.10 -16.56
C LEU A 486 4.68 -1.62 -15.12
N ALA A 487 4.37 -0.75 -14.15
CA ALA A 487 4.38 -1.06 -12.73
C ALA A 487 3.28 -2.06 -12.31
N THR A 488 2.05 -1.82 -12.73
CA THR A 488 0.85 -2.53 -12.21
C THR A 488 0.34 -3.62 -13.14
N GLY A 489 0.52 -3.48 -14.46
CA GLY A 489 -0.07 -4.34 -15.47
C GLY A 489 -1.56 -4.02 -15.71
N SER A 490 -2.24 -4.89 -16.47
CA SER A 490 -3.68 -4.75 -16.73
C SER A 490 -4.58 -5.18 -15.56
N LYS A 491 -4.00 -5.94 -14.63
CA LYS A 491 -4.63 -6.48 -13.42
C LYS A 491 -3.60 -6.42 -12.30
N LEU A 492 -4.05 -6.15 -11.09
CA LEU A 492 -3.27 -6.37 -9.89
C LEU A 492 -2.90 -7.86 -9.83
N ILE A 493 -1.60 -8.11 -9.87
CA ILE A 493 -1.02 -9.43 -9.65
C ILE A 493 -0.78 -9.58 -8.14
N TRP A 494 -0.38 -10.76 -7.70
CA TRP A 494 -0.11 -11.08 -6.31
C TRP A 494 0.86 -10.10 -5.62
N TYR A 495 1.83 -9.47 -6.28
CA TYR A 495 2.60 -8.39 -5.66
C TYR A 495 1.79 -7.09 -5.77
N TYR A 496 1.43 -6.51 -4.62
CA TYR A 496 0.71 -5.25 -4.62
C TYR A 496 1.67 -4.14 -5.07
N PRO A 497 1.51 -3.56 -6.28
CA PRO A 497 2.34 -2.45 -6.70
C PRO A 497 2.07 -1.28 -5.76
N GLN A 498 2.99 -0.31 -5.72
CA GLN A 498 2.80 0.90 -4.92
C GLN A 498 1.39 1.47 -5.24
N PRO A 499 0.45 1.51 -4.27
CA PRO A 499 -0.94 1.92 -4.51
C PRO A 499 -1.03 3.34 -5.05
N ALA A 500 -0.05 4.16 -4.72
CA ALA A 500 0.12 5.47 -5.28
C ALA A 500 0.27 5.40 -6.81
N LEU A 501 1.08 4.48 -7.36
CA LEU A 501 1.19 4.22 -8.82
C LEU A 501 -0.09 3.63 -9.42
N LEU A 502 -0.85 2.83 -8.67
CA LEU A 502 -2.15 2.32 -9.13
C LEU A 502 -3.17 3.45 -9.28
N ALA A 503 -3.30 4.29 -8.25
CA ALA A 503 -4.15 5.48 -8.28
C ALA A 503 -3.70 6.44 -9.39
N LEU A 504 -2.38 6.61 -9.54
CA LEU A 504 -1.73 7.34 -10.62
C LEU A 504 -2.22 6.85 -11.99
N GLY A 505 -2.06 5.55 -12.26
CA GLY A 505 -2.38 4.95 -13.54
C GLY A 505 -3.84 5.15 -13.90
N LYS A 506 -4.72 4.85 -12.94
CA LYS A 506 -6.17 5.05 -13.11
C LYS A 506 -6.50 6.49 -13.48
N LEU A 507 -5.94 7.44 -12.73
CA LEU A 507 -6.18 8.87 -12.93
C LEU A 507 -5.62 9.38 -14.26
N MET A 508 -4.39 8.99 -14.62
CA MET A 508 -3.75 9.38 -15.87
C MET A 508 -4.50 8.82 -17.08
N VAL A 509 -4.98 7.57 -16.98
CA VAL A 509 -5.86 7.00 -18.00
C VAL A 509 -7.13 7.83 -18.11
N SER A 510 -7.82 8.13 -17.01
CA SER A 510 -9.03 8.97 -17.05
C SER A 510 -8.75 10.35 -17.68
N GLN A 511 -7.68 11.04 -17.28
CA GLN A 511 -7.33 12.35 -17.84
C GLN A 511 -6.95 12.29 -19.32
N ALA A 512 -6.18 11.28 -19.73
CA ALA A 512 -5.85 11.07 -21.13
C ALA A 512 -7.13 10.84 -21.95
N LEU A 513 -8.09 10.06 -21.45
CA LEU A 513 -9.38 9.85 -22.10
C LEU A 513 -10.19 11.15 -22.25
N TYR A 514 -10.19 12.02 -21.23
CA TYR A 514 -10.91 13.31 -21.28
C TYR A 514 -10.24 14.35 -22.20
N LEU A 515 -8.90 14.35 -22.30
CA LEU A 515 -8.17 15.30 -23.15
C LEU A 515 -8.09 14.86 -24.61
N LEU A 516 -8.36 13.58 -24.90
CA LEU A 516 -8.29 13.01 -26.22
C LEU A 516 -9.07 13.84 -27.28
N PRO A 517 -10.34 14.25 -27.05
CA PRO A 517 -11.07 15.07 -28.04
C PRO A 517 -10.40 16.43 -28.29
N ALA A 518 -9.86 17.07 -27.25
CA ALA A 518 -9.22 18.39 -27.36
C ALA A 518 -7.90 18.33 -28.14
N VAL A 519 -7.18 17.21 -28.06
CA VAL A 519 -5.92 16.98 -28.81
C VAL A 519 -6.21 16.65 -30.27
N ILE A 520 -7.22 15.81 -30.52
CA ILE A 520 -7.50 15.27 -31.84
C ILE A 520 -8.26 16.23 -32.74
N THR A 521 -9.21 16.98 -32.18
CA THR A 521 -10.06 17.90 -32.96
C THR A 521 -9.20 18.87 -33.79
N PRO A 522 -8.20 19.56 -33.23
CA PRO A 522 -7.30 20.43 -34.00
C PRO A 522 -6.49 19.69 -35.07
N LEU A 523 -6.08 18.44 -34.82
CA LEU A 523 -5.32 17.63 -35.80
C LEU A 523 -6.19 17.24 -36.99
N ILE A 524 -7.42 16.79 -36.76
CA ILE A 524 -8.39 16.47 -37.82
C ILE A 524 -8.67 17.70 -38.66
N ILE A 525 -8.88 18.84 -38.00
CA ILE A 525 -9.16 20.12 -38.67
C ILE A 525 -7.95 20.59 -39.47
N ALA A 526 -6.74 20.61 -38.89
CA ALA A 526 -5.53 21.04 -39.58
C ALA A 526 -5.22 20.15 -40.79
N TYR A 527 -5.52 18.85 -40.67
CA TYR A 527 -5.47 17.94 -41.80
C TYR A 527 -6.51 18.30 -42.87
N TRP A 528 -7.74 18.65 -42.47
CA TRP A 528 -8.81 19.06 -43.39
C TRP A 528 -8.50 20.36 -44.13
N ASP A 529 -7.89 21.34 -43.47
CA ASP A 529 -7.59 22.66 -44.04
C ASP A 529 -6.39 22.66 -45.00
N ASN A 530 -5.44 21.75 -44.82
CA ASN A 530 -4.30 21.58 -45.74
C ASN A 530 -4.63 20.77 -47.00
N ILE A 531 -5.90 20.40 -47.20
CA ILE A 531 -6.34 19.75 -48.41
C ILE A 531 -6.34 20.79 -49.53
N PRO A 532 -5.60 20.59 -50.64
CA PRO A 532 -5.70 21.46 -51.79
C PRO A 532 -7.16 21.48 -52.24
N LYS A 533 -7.77 22.66 -52.23
CA LYS A 533 -9.03 22.85 -52.93
C LYS A 533 -8.70 22.61 -54.40
N GLU A 534 -9.15 21.49 -54.96
CA GLU A 534 -9.18 21.33 -56.41
C GLU A 534 -9.95 22.53 -56.92
N THR A 535 -9.24 23.50 -57.47
CA THR A 535 -9.83 24.58 -58.24
C THR A 535 -10.47 23.87 -59.41
N SER A 536 -11.76 23.60 -59.31
CA SER A 536 -12.57 23.17 -60.42
C SER A 536 -12.53 24.30 -61.43
N SER A 537 -11.56 24.28 -62.33
CA SER A 537 -11.65 24.95 -63.62
C SER A 537 -12.74 24.22 -64.40
N VAL A 538 -13.99 24.53 -64.07
CA VAL A 538 -15.10 24.34 -64.99
C VAL A 538 -15.05 25.57 -65.88
N ASP A 539 -14.31 25.45 -66.98
CA ASP A 539 -14.63 26.16 -68.21
C ASP A 539 -15.77 25.43 -68.92
#